data_AF-A0A495V7U3-F1
#
_entry.id   AF-A0A495V7U3-F1
#
_cell.length_a   1.000
_cell.length_b   1.000
_cell.length_c   1.000
_cell.angle_alpha   90.00
_cell.angle_beta   90.00
_cell.angle_gamma   90.00
#
_symmetry.space_group_name_H-M   'P 1'
#
loop_
_entity.id
_entity.type
_entity.pdbx_description
1 polymer ?
#
loop_
_entity_poly.entity_id
_entity_poly.type
_entity_poly.pdbx_seq_one_letter_code
_entity_poly.pdbx_strand_id
1 'polypeptide(L)'
;MRTRLALPLTGLLLAPSFFLPGVALSADCAVGVAAAGSCTVPANVFEVTVDAWGGGGAGGGSGNAPTLQARGGGGGGGGGYAQSVIAVTPGETLNVIVGAGGAGSLAANGGNGGDSTIEGYEGEILAKGGAGGTRNVSGGPTPVAGGAGGSANIGDSTAPGVNGAVGATGTGISSGSGGKGGDATGGAGGAAITNLGGTANGNAGSAPGGAGGGSRTSQSEGTRTGGAGAAGRVTLTFTVSEPDQALSGITVDGGQDPVNVPADGTSSATIAVTVVDGDENPLSGSVVLSADSATTVITPLVATKTIGLFTPAPGTSATASLINGVATFSVTNTVVESVTYSAVAYTDPDLPPANGFAPAAIVAIEGDVVVTFDALPPPVGTAIPTMSAYGLLAMTGLLGLLAGWHQRRRRG
;
A
#
# COMPACT_ATOMS: atom_id res chain seq x y z
N MET A 1 -22.25 -23.19 -73.46
CA MET A 1 -21.89 -24.15 -72.39
C MET A 1 -20.81 -23.52 -71.53
N ARG A 2 -21.19 -22.95 -70.38
CA ARG A 2 -20.24 -22.28 -69.46
C ARG A 2 -19.98 -23.22 -68.29
N THR A 3 -18.76 -23.72 -68.22
CA THR A 3 -18.20 -24.57 -67.17
C THR A 3 -18.20 -23.81 -65.85
N ARG A 4 -18.94 -24.32 -64.85
CA ARG A 4 -18.87 -23.86 -63.47
C ARG A 4 -17.68 -24.55 -62.80
N LEU A 5 -16.70 -23.74 -62.38
CA LEU A 5 -15.56 -24.14 -61.57
C LEU A 5 -16.06 -24.38 -60.13
N ALA A 6 -15.98 -25.61 -59.65
CA ALA A 6 -16.28 -25.98 -58.27
C ALA A 6 -15.04 -25.69 -57.40
N LEU A 7 -15.18 -24.83 -56.39
CA LEU A 7 -14.23 -24.68 -55.30
C LEU A 7 -14.65 -25.61 -54.14
N PRO A 8 -13.73 -26.35 -53.50
CA PRO A 8 -14.09 -27.28 -52.43
C PRO A 8 -14.36 -26.54 -51.12
N LEU A 9 -15.48 -26.93 -50.51
CA LEU A 9 -15.95 -26.60 -49.18
C LEU A 9 -14.89 -27.00 -48.14
N THR A 10 -14.14 -26.02 -47.63
CA THR A 10 -13.20 -26.23 -46.52
C THR A 10 -13.95 -26.03 -45.20
N GLY A 11 -13.96 -27.08 -44.38
CA GLY A 11 -14.71 -27.15 -43.13
C GLY A 11 -14.26 -26.11 -42.12
N LEU A 12 -15.21 -25.29 -41.68
CA LEU A 12 -15.09 -24.41 -40.53
C LEU A 12 -15.22 -25.29 -39.27
N LEU A 13 -14.09 -25.73 -38.71
CA LEU A 13 -14.05 -26.28 -37.36
C LEU A 13 -14.43 -25.16 -36.37
N LEU A 14 -15.58 -25.29 -35.73
CA LEU A 14 -15.93 -24.55 -34.51
C LEU A 14 -14.94 -24.96 -33.40
N ALA A 15 -13.97 -24.10 -33.11
CA ALA A 15 -13.21 -24.19 -31.88
C ALA A 15 -14.12 -23.72 -30.72
N PRO A 16 -14.32 -24.52 -29.65
CA PRO A 16 -15.00 -24.04 -28.46
C PRO A 16 -14.11 -22.96 -27.82
N SER A 17 -14.65 -21.75 -27.71
CA SER A 17 -14.04 -20.65 -26.97
C SER A 17 -13.94 -21.06 -25.50
N PHE A 18 -12.81 -21.64 -25.12
CA PHE A 18 -12.45 -21.86 -23.73
C PHE A 18 -12.15 -20.49 -23.15
N PHE A 19 -13.12 -19.95 -22.41
CA PHE A 19 -12.94 -18.78 -21.55
C PHE A 19 -11.90 -19.18 -20.49
N LEU A 20 -10.65 -18.75 -20.70
CA LEU A 20 -9.72 -18.62 -19.60
C LEU A 20 -10.31 -17.58 -18.65
N PRO A 21 -10.42 -17.84 -17.34
CA PRO A 21 -10.58 -16.74 -16.40
C PRO A 21 -9.33 -15.88 -16.58
N GLY A 22 -9.52 -14.69 -17.15
CA GLY A 22 -8.51 -13.65 -17.07
C GLY A 22 -8.15 -13.53 -15.60
N VAL A 23 -6.90 -13.82 -15.28
CA VAL A 23 -6.32 -13.50 -13.99
C VAL A 23 -6.61 -12.02 -13.81
N ALA A 24 -7.48 -11.68 -12.86
CA ALA A 24 -7.64 -10.30 -12.46
C ALA A 24 -6.24 -9.88 -12.04
N LEU A 25 -5.65 -8.93 -12.77
CA LEU A 25 -4.53 -8.20 -12.22
C LEU A 25 -5.05 -7.66 -10.89
N SER A 26 -4.39 -8.05 -9.79
CA SER A 26 -4.50 -7.35 -8.52
C SER A 26 -4.41 -5.88 -8.88
N ALA A 27 -5.49 -5.13 -8.67
CA ALA A 27 -5.47 -3.70 -8.92
C ALA A 27 -4.59 -3.13 -7.81
N ASP A 28 -3.27 -3.16 -8.04
CA ASP A 28 -2.32 -2.35 -7.31
C ASP A 28 -2.91 -0.95 -7.28
N CYS A 29 -3.15 -0.46 -6.08
CA CYS A 29 -3.86 0.76 -5.78
C CYS A 29 -3.36 1.89 -6.68
N ALA A 30 -4.03 2.11 -7.82
CA ALA A 30 -3.68 3.19 -8.71
C ALA A 30 -4.03 4.48 -7.96
N VAL A 31 -3.00 5.15 -7.45
CA VAL A 31 -3.06 6.44 -6.76
C VAL A 31 -4.16 7.29 -7.39
N GLY A 32 -5.23 7.54 -6.64
CA GLY A 32 -6.30 8.47 -7.03
C GLY A 32 -7.71 7.89 -7.22
N VAL A 33 -7.90 6.59 -7.53
CA VAL A 33 -9.26 5.99 -7.62
C VAL A 33 -9.22 4.51 -7.27
N ALA A 34 -9.62 4.15 -6.05
CA ALA A 34 -9.87 2.75 -5.74
C ALA A 34 -11.20 2.34 -6.41
N ALA A 35 -11.14 1.51 -7.45
CA ALA A 35 -12.25 0.61 -7.74
C ALA A 35 -12.38 -0.32 -6.52
N ALA A 36 -13.61 -0.68 -6.11
CA ALA A 36 -13.82 -1.59 -4.98
C ALA A 36 -12.90 -2.82 -5.09
N GLY A 37 -12.25 -3.20 -3.99
CA GLY A 37 -11.23 -4.27 -4.03
C GLY A 37 -10.19 -4.16 -2.92
N SER A 38 -9.24 -5.10 -2.93
CA SER A 38 -8.12 -5.15 -2.01
C SER A 38 -6.98 -4.22 -2.45
N CYS A 39 -6.41 -3.49 -1.51
CA CYS A 39 -5.30 -2.58 -1.70
C CYS A 39 -4.22 -2.86 -0.65
N THR A 40 -3.02 -3.23 -1.06
CA THR A 40 -1.91 -3.46 -0.13
C THR A 40 -1.23 -2.14 0.20
N VAL A 41 -1.05 -1.85 1.48
CA VAL A 41 -0.32 -0.68 1.98
C VAL A 41 1.15 -0.81 1.54
N PRO A 42 1.70 0.19 0.82
CA PRO A 42 3.09 0.15 0.40
C PRO A 42 4.06 0.05 1.58
N ALA A 43 5.30 -0.35 1.30
CA ALA A 43 6.37 -0.26 2.28
C ALA A 43 6.53 1.20 2.75
N ASN A 44 6.93 1.38 4.01
CA ASN A 44 7.21 2.69 4.61
C ASN A 44 6.03 3.65 4.64
N VAL A 45 4.79 3.13 4.62
CA VAL A 45 3.58 3.90 4.80
C VAL A 45 2.91 3.47 6.09
N PHE A 46 2.75 4.41 7.03
CA PHE A 46 2.15 4.19 8.35
C PHE A 46 0.82 4.93 8.51
N GLU A 47 0.49 5.82 7.58
CA GLU A 47 -0.78 6.54 7.54
C GLU A 47 -1.32 6.63 6.10
N VAL A 48 -2.64 6.60 5.97
CA VAL A 48 -3.36 6.81 4.70
C VAL A 48 -4.45 7.85 4.90
N THR A 49 -4.52 8.83 3.99
CA THR A 49 -5.68 9.73 3.90
C THR A 49 -6.72 9.11 2.98
N VAL A 50 -7.95 8.98 3.47
CA VAL A 50 -9.07 8.36 2.75
C VAL A 50 -10.15 9.38 2.47
N ASP A 51 -10.55 9.50 1.22
CA ASP A 51 -11.73 10.27 0.79
C ASP A 51 -12.80 9.30 0.27
N ALA A 52 -13.99 9.31 0.88
CA ALA A 52 -15.08 8.41 0.54
C ALA A 52 -16.38 9.17 0.20
N TRP A 53 -17.05 8.75 -0.86
CA TRP A 53 -18.40 9.18 -1.24
C TRP A 53 -19.33 7.99 -1.29
N GLY A 54 -20.49 8.07 -0.64
CA GLY A 54 -21.56 7.08 -0.77
C GLY A 54 -22.20 7.12 -2.16
N GLY A 55 -22.88 6.03 -2.54
CA GLY A 55 -23.67 5.97 -3.77
C GLY A 55 -24.90 6.88 -3.70
N GLY A 56 -25.27 7.51 -4.82
CA GLY A 56 -26.50 8.30 -4.92
C GLY A 56 -27.74 7.41 -5.00
N GLY A 57 -28.86 7.84 -4.43
CA GLY A 57 -30.14 7.16 -4.58
C GLY A 57 -30.74 7.34 -5.98
N ALA A 58 -31.56 6.38 -6.43
CA ALA A 58 -32.31 6.53 -7.68
C ALA A 58 -33.52 7.45 -7.53
N GLY A 59 -33.95 8.06 -8.63
CA GLY A 59 -35.24 8.74 -8.70
C GLY A 59 -36.40 7.76 -8.63
N GLY A 60 -37.55 8.25 -8.16
CA GLY A 60 -38.81 7.51 -8.15
C GLY A 60 -39.43 7.42 -9.55
N GLY A 61 -40.10 6.29 -9.83
CA GLY A 61 -40.87 6.11 -11.06
C GLY A 61 -42.17 6.92 -11.09
N SER A 62 -42.88 6.87 -12.22
CA SER A 62 -44.17 7.53 -12.40
C SER A 62 -45.14 6.60 -13.15
N GLY A 63 -46.35 6.42 -12.62
CA GLY A 63 -47.41 5.68 -13.28
C GLY A 63 -48.11 6.50 -14.37
N ASN A 64 -49.11 5.91 -15.04
CA ASN A 64 -49.90 6.61 -16.05
C ASN A 64 -50.56 7.87 -15.47
N ALA A 65 -50.55 8.94 -16.26
CA ALA A 65 -51.25 10.18 -15.95
C ALA A 65 -52.54 10.26 -16.77
N PRO A 66 -53.65 10.77 -16.20
CA PRO A 66 -54.89 11.01 -16.94
C PRO A 66 -54.70 12.13 -17.99
N THR A 67 -55.64 12.23 -18.93
CA THR A 67 -55.59 13.23 -20.00
C THR A 67 -55.41 14.65 -19.44
N LEU A 68 -54.51 15.41 -20.07
CA LEU A 68 -54.15 16.78 -19.67
C LEU A 68 -53.49 16.90 -18.28
N GLN A 69 -53.05 15.82 -17.66
CA GLN A 69 -52.27 15.85 -16.41
C GLN A 69 -50.94 15.13 -16.57
N ALA A 70 -50.01 15.41 -15.67
CA ALA A 70 -48.75 14.71 -15.58
C ALA A 70 -48.43 14.25 -14.16
N ARG A 71 -47.60 13.21 -14.06
CA ARG A 71 -47.06 12.67 -12.82
C ARG A 71 -45.53 12.70 -12.89
N GLY A 72 -44.91 13.41 -11.96
CA GLY A 72 -43.48 13.45 -11.73
C GLY A 72 -43.12 12.65 -10.48
N GLY A 73 -42.20 11.71 -10.59
CA GLY A 73 -41.58 11.04 -9.44
C GLY A 73 -40.66 11.98 -8.67
N GLY A 74 -40.39 11.67 -7.41
CA GLY A 74 -39.38 12.39 -6.60
C GLY A 74 -37.97 12.04 -7.05
N GLY A 75 -37.02 12.99 -6.93
CA GLY A 75 -35.61 12.70 -7.17
C GLY A 75 -34.99 11.87 -6.03
N GLY A 76 -33.92 11.13 -6.29
CA GLY A 76 -33.14 10.46 -5.25
C GLY A 76 -32.28 11.46 -4.45
N GLY A 77 -31.87 11.09 -3.25
CA GLY A 77 -30.89 11.85 -2.46
C GLY A 77 -29.46 11.50 -2.86
N GLY A 78 -28.55 12.49 -2.84
CA GLY A 78 -27.13 12.25 -3.13
C GLY A 78 -26.44 11.47 -2.03
N GLY A 79 -25.35 10.78 -2.35
CA GLY A 79 -24.50 10.13 -1.34
C GLY A 79 -23.75 11.15 -0.49
N GLY A 80 -23.47 10.81 0.76
CA GLY A 80 -22.64 11.61 1.67
C GLY A 80 -21.15 11.51 1.33
N TYR A 81 -20.36 12.35 1.98
CA TYR A 81 -18.90 12.38 1.91
C TYR A 81 -18.30 12.28 3.31
N ALA A 82 -17.17 11.59 3.40
CA ALA A 82 -16.33 11.51 4.58
C ALA A 82 -14.83 11.50 4.19
N GLN A 83 -14.00 12.10 5.03
CA GLN A 83 -12.55 12.04 4.96
C GLN A 83 -12.00 11.68 6.34
N SER A 84 -10.97 10.84 6.37
CA SER A 84 -10.24 10.49 7.59
C SER A 84 -8.78 10.19 7.28
N VAL A 85 -7.89 10.47 8.24
CA VAL A 85 -6.55 9.88 8.26
C VAL A 85 -6.60 8.61 9.11
N ILE A 86 -6.07 7.51 8.59
CA ILE A 86 -6.11 6.19 9.21
C ILE A 86 -4.68 5.68 9.40
N ALA A 87 -4.37 5.21 10.60
CA ALA A 87 -3.11 4.52 10.88
C ALA A 87 -3.14 3.11 10.27
N VAL A 88 -2.07 2.76 9.55
CA VAL A 88 -1.95 1.49 8.83
C VAL A 88 -0.59 0.86 9.08
N THR A 89 -0.48 -0.44 8.83
CA THR A 89 0.82 -1.14 8.87
C THR A 89 1.34 -1.39 7.46
N PRO A 90 2.63 -1.16 7.16
CA PRO A 90 3.22 -1.56 5.88
C PRO A 90 2.94 -3.03 5.54
N GLY A 91 2.45 -3.30 4.32
CA GLY A 91 2.08 -4.63 3.86
C GLY A 91 0.69 -5.12 4.31
N GLU A 92 -0.06 -4.33 5.08
CA GLU A 92 -1.46 -4.59 5.40
C GLU A 92 -2.33 -4.56 4.13
N THR A 93 -3.38 -5.40 4.08
CA THR A 93 -4.37 -5.38 3.00
C THR A 93 -5.63 -4.61 3.43
N LEU A 94 -5.89 -3.47 2.80
CA LEU A 94 -7.10 -2.68 2.96
C LEU A 94 -8.19 -3.15 1.98
N ASN A 95 -9.35 -3.57 2.49
CA ASN A 95 -10.48 -4.00 1.66
C ASN A 95 -11.45 -2.83 1.45
N VAL A 96 -11.36 -2.18 0.30
CA VAL A 96 -12.15 -0.99 -0.03
C VAL A 96 -13.54 -1.35 -0.56
N ILE A 97 -14.57 -0.78 0.07
CA ILE A 97 -15.98 -0.90 -0.33
C ILE A 97 -16.43 0.41 -0.97
N VAL A 98 -16.86 0.34 -2.23
CA VAL A 98 -17.48 1.48 -2.93
C VAL A 98 -18.99 1.27 -3.03
N GLY A 99 -19.75 2.22 -2.49
CA GLY A 99 -21.20 2.21 -2.52
C GLY A 99 -21.76 2.24 -3.93
N ALA A 100 -22.57 1.24 -4.28
CA ALA A 100 -23.26 1.20 -5.57
C ALA A 100 -24.28 2.35 -5.68
N GLY A 101 -24.50 2.84 -6.90
CA GLY A 101 -25.61 3.76 -7.16
C GLY A 101 -26.95 3.04 -7.06
N GLY A 102 -27.97 3.74 -6.57
CA GLY A 102 -29.33 3.21 -6.51
C GLY A 102 -29.87 2.88 -7.89
N ALA A 103 -30.51 1.73 -8.03
CA ALA A 103 -31.14 1.31 -9.28
C ALA A 103 -32.49 2.00 -9.48
N GLY A 104 -32.67 2.63 -10.65
CA GLY A 104 -33.99 3.10 -11.09
C GLY A 104 -34.90 1.91 -11.34
N SER A 105 -36.11 1.93 -10.78
CA SER A 105 -37.07 0.83 -10.93
C SER A 105 -38.33 1.26 -11.68
N LEU A 106 -38.81 0.39 -12.58
CA LEU A 106 -40.10 0.58 -13.24
C LEU A 106 -41.20 0.37 -12.20
N ALA A 107 -42.15 1.30 -12.15
CA ALA A 107 -43.32 1.16 -11.27
C ALA A 107 -43.00 1.06 -9.76
N ALA A 108 -41.84 1.53 -9.30
CA ALA A 108 -41.48 1.50 -7.88
C ALA A 108 -40.76 2.79 -7.45
N ASN A 109 -40.51 2.88 -6.14
CA ASN A 109 -39.59 3.88 -5.59
C ASN A 109 -38.19 3.63 -6.15
N GLY A 110 -37.34 4.64 -6.15
CA GLY A 110 -35.93 4.47 -6.46
C GLY A 110 -35.26 3.55 -5.43
N GLY A 111 -34.27 2.77 -5.87
CA GLY A 111 -33.37 2.09 -4.94
C GLY A 111 -32.48 3.09 -4.18
N ASN A 112 -32.11 2.74 -2.95
CA ASN A 112 -31.11 3.48 -2.19
C ASN A 112 -29.72 3.24 -2.78
N GLY A 113 -28.83 4.22 -2.64
CA GLY A 113 -27.40 4.02 -2.86
C GLY A 113 -26.76 3.24 -1.70
N GLY A 114 -25.62 2.61 -1.98
CA GLY A 114 -24.82 1.92 -0.97
C GLY A 114 -23.83 2.85 -0.26
N ASP A 115 -23.37 2.41 0.91
CA ASP A 115 -22.33 3.10 1.68
C ASP A 115 -20.93 2.80 1.11
N SER A 116 -19.99 3.72 1.29
CA SER A 116 -18.56 3.53 0.97
C SER A 116 -17.73 3.57 2.25
N THR A 117 -16.77 2.64 2.39
CA THR A 117 -15.94 2.44 3.58
C THR A 117 -14.70 1.60 3.24
N ILE A 118 -13.81 1.39 4.22
CA ILE A 118 -12.86 0.28 4.25
C ILE A 118 -13.38 -0.74 5.27
N GLU A 119 -13.38 -2.03 4.91
CA GLU A 119 -13.80 -3.11 5.82
C GLU A 119 -12.90 -3.13 7.06
N GLY A 120 -13.50 -3.13 8.25
CA GLY A 120 -12.79 -3.07 9.53
C GLY A 120 -12.49 -1.66 10.05
N TYR A 121 -12.70 -0.63 9.21
CA TYR A 121 -12.50 0.78 9.55
C TYR A 121 -13.80 1.60 9.51
N GLU A 122 -14.97 0.95 9.60
CA GLU A 122 -16.28 1.62 9.48
C GLU A 122 -16.54 2.63 10.62
N GLY A 123 -15.83 2.48 11.75
CA GLY A 123 -15.85 3.41 12.88
C GLY A 123 -15.00 4.66 12.66
N GLU A 124 -14.17 4.68 11.62
CA GLU A 124 -13.25 5.79 11.28
C GLU A 124 -13.65 6.44 9.96
N ILE A 125 -14.02 5.65 8.94
CA ILE A 125 -14.40 6.17 7.61
C ILE A 125 -15.69 5.52 7.12
N LEU A 126 -16.77 6.30 7.01
CA LEU A 126 -18.04 5.81 6.47
C LEU A 126 -18.81 6.94 5.77
N ALA A 127 -18.94 6.83 4.45
CA ALA A 127 -19.75 7.74 3.64
C ALA A 127 -21.08 7.07 3.27
N LYS A 128 -22.19 7.63 3.76
CA LYS A 128 -23.51 7.01 3.64
C LYS A 128 -24.12 7.18 2.24
N GLY A 129 -24.79 6.14 1.76
CA GLY A 129 -25.59 6.19 0.54
C GLY A 129 -26.82 7.09 0.66
N GLY A 130 -27.26 7.66 -0.45
CA GLY A 130 -28.50 8.44 -0.52
C GLY A 130 -29.75 7.57 -0.66
N ALA A 131 -30.87 8.01 -0.10
CA ALA A 131 -32.14 7.30 -0.22
C ALA A 131 -32.79 7.49 -1.61
N GLY A 132 -33.57 6.51 -2.04
CA GLY A 132 -34.32 6.58 -3.29
C GLY A 132 -35.53 7.52 -3.22
N GLY A 133 -35.90 8.09 -4.36
CA GLY A 133 -37.07 8.96 -4.50
C GLY A 133 -38.40 8.19 -4.54
N THR A 134 -39.47 8.84 -4.11
CA THR A 134 -40.81 8.21 -4.06
C THR A 134 -41.44 8.15 -5.45
N ARG A 135 -42.12 7.02 -5.74
CA ARG A 135 -42.91 6.84 -6.96
C ARG A 135 -44.17 7.70 -6.95
N ASN A 136 -44.52 8.28 -8.09
CA ASN A 136 -45.82 8.93 -8.29
C ASN A 136 -46.84 8.00 -8.97
N VAL A 137 -47.98 7.74 -8.32
CA VAL A 137 -49.09 6.91 -8.83
C VAL A 137 -50.45 7.50 -8.48
N SER A 138 -51.51 7.00 -9.12
CA SER A 138 -52.89 7.33 -8.75
C SER A 138 -53.17 6.97 -7.29
N GLY A 139 -53.74 7.91 -6.53
CA GLY A 139 -53.95 7.76 -5.09
C GLY A 139 -52.66 7.72 -4.25
N GLY A 140 -51.51 7.99 -4.85
CA GLY A 140 -50.22 8.02 -4.17
C GLY A 140 -50.00 9.28 -3.31
N PRO A 141 -48.90 9.33 -2.56
CA PRO A 141 -48.61 10.45 -1.66
C PRO A 141 -48.41 11.76 -2.43
N THR A 142 -48.93 12.85 -1.86
CA THR A 142 -48.75 14.23 -2.33
C THR A 142 -48.40 15.11 -1.13
N PRO A 143 -47.22 15.78 -1.10
CA PRO A 143 -46.20 15.83 -2.16
C PRO A 143 -45.48 14.50 -2.37
N VAL A 144 -44.96 14.27 -3.58
CA VAL A 144 -44.17 13.08 -3.88
C VAL A 144 -42.75 13.32 -3.38
N ALA A 145 -42.42 12.77 -2.22
CA ALA A 145 -41.15 13.05 -1.56
C ALA A 145 -39.93 12.64 -2.42
N GLY A 146 -38.91 13.50 -2.44
CA GLY A 146 -37.57 13.10 -2.87
C GLY A 146 -36.88 12.26 -1.79
N GLY A 147 -35.80 11.60 -2.17
CA GLY A 147 -34.96 10.84 -1.25
C GLY A 147 -34.10 11.76 -0.38
N ALA A 148 -33.93 11.38 0.89
CA ALA A 148 -32.96 12.04 1.76
C ALA A 148 -31.53 11.78 1.28
N GLY A 149 -30.66 12.78 1.36
CA GLY A 149 -29.23 12.61 1.11
C GLY A 149 -28.57 11.73 2.18
N GLY A 150 -27.46 11.09 1.80
CA GLY A 150 -26.61 10.33 2.73
C GLY A 150 -26.13 11.25 3.85
N SER A 151 -26.46 10.87 5.08
CA SER A 151 -26.20 11.63 6.30
C SER A 151 -25.77 10.67 7.42
N ALA A 152 -25.26 11.19 8.53
CA ALA A 152 -24.58 10.39 9.57
C ALA A 152 -23.33 9.66 9.03
N ASN A 153 -22.53 10.41 8.27
CA ASN A 153 -21.20 9.97 7.85
C ASN A 153 -20.24 9.96 9.05
N ILE A 154 -19.18 9.14 8.96
CA ILE A 154 -18.13 9.03 9.98
C ILE A 154 -16.78 9.37 9.32
N GLY A 155 -16.01 10.25 9.96
CA GLY A 155 -14.72 10.74 9.50
C GLY A 155 -14.35 12.06 10.19
N ASP A 156 -13.09 12.46 10.10
CA ASP A 156 -12.56 13.73 10.59
C ASP A 156 -13.27 14.93 9.94
N SER A 157 -13.61 14.81 8.66
CA SER A 157 -14.39 15.80 7.91
C SER A 157 -15.52 15.12 7.16
N THR A 158 -16.73 15.67 7.22
CA THR A 158 -17.90 15.08 6.58
C THR A 158 -18.80 16.12 5.93
N ALA A 159 -19.51 15.70 4.87
CA ALA A 159 -20.56 16.50 4.26
C ALA A 159 -21.75 15.62 3.88
N PRO A 160 -23.00 15.99 4.24
CA PRO A 160 -24.16 15.23 3.80
C PRO A 160 -24.37 15.38 2.29
N GLY A 161 -24.96 14.36 1.67
CA GLY A 161 -25.52 14.49 0.33
C GLY A 161 -26.73 15.42 0.33
N VAL A 162 -27.03 16.03 -0.82
CA VAL A 162 -28.20 16.89 -0.96
C VAL A 162 -29.45 16.01 -1.11
N ASN A 163 -30.58 16.44 -0.54
CA ASN A 163 -31.86 15.77 -0.74
C ASN A 163 -32.32 15.87 -2.20
N GLY A 164 -32.99 14.83 -2.69
CA GLY A 164 -33.72 14.89 -3.95
C GLY A 164 -34.89 15.86 -3.86
N ALA A 165 -35.17 16.57 -4.95
CA ALA A 165 -36.34 17.45 -5.01
C ALA A 165 -37.63 16.63 -5.08
N VAL A 166 -38.71 17.24 -4.58
CA VAL A 166 -40.05 16.66 -4.63
C VAL A 166 -40.55 16.54 -6.07
N GLY A 167 -41.27 15.46 -6.36
CA GLY A 167 -42.08 15.33 -7.58
C GLY A 167 -43.46 15.96 -7.40
N ALA A 168 -44.23 16.03 -8.48
CA ALA A 168 -45.54 16.68 -8.49
C ALA A 168 -46.57 15.96 -9.38
N THR A 169 -47.85 16.23 -9.14
CA THR A 169 -48.98 15.76 -9.97
C THR A 169 -49.77 16.97 -10.43
N GLY A 170 -50.06 17.08 -11.73
CA GLY A 170 -50.87 18.18 -12.27
C GLY A 170 -50.47 18.59 -13.70
N THR A 171 -50.99 19.73 -14.15
CA THR A 171 -50.68 20.34 -15.44
C THR A 171 -49.36 21.11 -15.38
N GLY A 172 -48.49 20.96 -16.39
CA GLY A 172 -47.26 21.77 -16.48
C GLY A 172 -46.22 21.51 -15.38
N ILE A 173 -46.31 20.38 -14.68
CA ILE A 173 -45.37 20.01 -13.61
C ILE A 173 -44.02 19.52 -14.14
N SER A 174 -43.01 19.60 -13.28
CA SER A 174 -41.73 18.92 -13.42
C SER A 174 -41.65 17.65 -12.55
N SER A 175 -40.75 16.74 -12.90
CA SER A 175 -40.29 15.72 -11.94
C SER A 175 -39.32 16.32 -10.92
N GLY A 176 -38.98 15.57 -9.87
CA GLY A 176 -37.95 15.96 -8.92
C GLY A 176 -36.55 15.76 -9.50
N SER A 177 -35.65 16.74 -9.35
CA SER A 177 -34.23 16.57 -9.62
C SER A 177 -33.56 15.70 -8.55
N GLY A 178 -32.54 14.93 -8.93
CA GLY A 178 -31.69 14.22 -7.98
C GLY A 178 -30.86 15.19 -7.13
N GLY A 179 -30.50 14.77 -5.93
CA GLY A 179 -29.54 15.46 -5.09
C GLY A 179 -28.09 15.31 -5.56
N LYS A 180 -27.28 16.35 -5.33
CA LYS A 180 -25.81 16.32 -5.50
C LYS A 180 -25.18 15.42 -4.43
N GLY A 181 -24.11 14.70 -4.78
CA GLY A 181 -23.23 14.06 -3.80
C GLY A 181 -22.59 15.09 -2.84
N GLY A 182 -22.13 14.63 -1.68
CA GLY A 182 -21.49 15.45 -0.65
C GLY A 182 -20.21 16.16 -1.14
N ASP A 183 -19.85 17.22 -0.43
CA ASP A 183 -18.70 18.09 -0.70
C ASP A 183 -18.76 18.84 -2.07
N ALA A 184 -17.82 19.76 -2.33
CA ALA A 184 -17.64 20.49 -3.57
C ALA A 184 -17.44 19.57 -4.78
N THR A 185 -16.71 18.46 -4.61
CA THR A 185 -16.34 17.52 -5.68
C THR A 185 -17.36 16.42 -5.97
N GLY A 186 -18.43 16.34 -5.16
CA GLY A 186 -19.55 15.42 -5.38
C GLY A 186 -20.25 15.61 -6.72
N GLY A 187 -20.66 14.50 -7.33
CA GLY A 187 -21.33 14.47 -8.62
C GLY A 187 -22.71 15.11 -8.60
N ALA A 188 -23.07 15.77 -9.70
CA ALA A 188 -24.38 16.41 -9.86
C ALA A 188 -25.51 15.37 -9.86
N GLY A 189 -26.65 15.73 -9.26
CA GLY A 189 -27.87 14.94 -9.39
C GLY A 189 -28.49 15.06 -10.78
N GLY A 190 -29.27 14.05 -11.18
CA GLY A 190 -29.97 14.01 -12.45
C GLY A 190 -30.99 15.13 -12.55
N ALA A 191 -30.97 15.86 -13.67
CA ALA A 191 -31.87 16.99 -13.89
C ALA A 191 -33.36 16.57 -13.91
N ALA A 192 -34.24 17.46 -13.47
CA ALA A 192 -35.69 17.29 -13.58
C ALA A 192 -36.16 17.30 -15.04
N ILE A 193 -37.27 16.62 -15.32
CA ILE A 193 -37.94 16.64 -16.62
C ILE A 193 -39.02 17.72 -16.60
N THR A 194 -38.91 18.75 -17.45
CA THR A 194 -39.77 19.96 -17.41
C THR A 194 -40.66 20.16 -18.64
N ASN A 195 -40.40 19.48 -19.76
CA ASN A 195 -41.08 19.74 -21.04
C ASN A 195 -42.57 19.43 -21.03
N LEU A 196 -43.46 20.40 -21.26
CA LEU A 196 -44.92 20.18 -21.30
C LEU A 196 -45.30 19.02 -22.25
N GLY A 197 -46.15 18.10 -21.80
CA GLY A 197 -46.57 16.92 -22.59
C GLY A 197 -45.53 15.80 -22.70
N GLY A 198 -44.29 16.01 -22.26
CA GLY A 198 -43.24 15.00 -22.32
C GLY A 198 -43.48 13.78 -21.41
N THR A 199 -43.13 12.60 -21.92
CA THR A 199 -43.12 11.34 -21.17
C THR A 199 -41.72 10.72 -21.27
N ALA A 200 -41.00 10.63 -20.16
CA ALA A 200 -39.61 10.15 -20.15
C ALA A 200 -39.20 9.49 -18.83
N ASN A 201 -38.22 8.59 -18.92
CA ASN A 201 -37.52 8.08 -17.75
C ASN A 201 -36.70 9.20 -17.10
N GLY A 202 -36.43 9.05 -15.81
CA GLY A 202 -35.62 10.03 -15.08
C GLY A 202 -34.17 10.06 -15.57
N ASN A 203 -33.54 11.23 -15.47
CA ASN A 203 -32.14 11.41 -15.83
C ASN A 203 -31.22 10.80 -14.76
N ALA A 204 -30.16 10.12 -15.17
CA ALA A 204 -29.18 9.57 -14.24
C ALA A 204 -28.36 10.67 -13.54
N GLY A 205 -27.88 10.38 -12.33
CA GLY A 205 -26.89 11.22 -11.65
C GLY A 205 -25.48 11.02 -12.20
N SER A 206 -24.57 11.94 -11.85
CA SER A 206 -23.15 11.86 -12.19
C SER A 206 -22.33 11.35 -11.01
N ALA A 207 -21.25 10.60 -11.27
CA ALA A 207 -20.34 10.15 -10.22
C ALA A 207 -19.40 11.28 -9.76
N PRO A 208 -18.93 11.27 -8.49
CA PRO A 208 -19.31 10.32 -7.44
C PRO A 208 -20.60 10.73 -6.72
N GLY A 209 -21.47 9.75 -6.41
CA GLY A 209 -22.57 9.93 -5.45
C GLY A 209 -23.75 10.81 -5.89
N GLY A 210 -23.79 11.31 -7.13
CA GLY A 210 -24.93 12.06 -7.65
C GLY A 210 -26.17 11.20 -7.81
N ALA A 211 -27.33 11.67 -7.35
CA ALA A 211 -28.57 10.91 -7.36
C ALA A 211 -29.32 10.98 -8.69
N GLY A 212 -30.21 10.02 -8.96
CA GLY A 212 -31.06 10.05 -10.14
C GLY A 212 -32.27 11.00 -10.02
N GLY A 213 -32.67 11.64 -11.11
CA GLY A 213 -33.90 12.43 -11.19
C GLY A 213 -35.15 11.54 -11.28
N GLY A 214 -36.29 12.02 -10.79
CA GLY A 214 -37.57 11.34 -10.94
C GLY A 214 -38.04 11.28 -12.39
N SER A 215 -38.82 10.27 -12.74
CA SER A 215 -39.41 10.16 -14.07
C SER A 215 -40.65 11.02 -14.24
N ARG A 216 -41.13 11.15 -15.49
CA ARG A 216 -42.34 11.92 -15.81
C ARG A 216 -43.21 11.25 -16.87
N THR A 217 -44.52 11.26 -16.63
CA THR A 217 -45.55 10.74 -17.54
C THR A 217 -46.64 11.79 -17.72
N SER A 218 -47.02 12.10 -18.97
CA SER A 218 -48.04 13.13 -19.28
C SER A 218 -49.30 12.59 -19.97
N GLN A 219 -49.32 11.30 -20.32
CA GLN A 219 -50.42 10.63 -21.03
C GLN A 219 -50.44 9.13 -20.70
N SER A 220 -51.37 8.36 -21.29
CA SER A 220 -51.56 6.91 -21.15
C SER A 220 -50.46 6.07 -21.85
N GLU A 221 -49.21 6.50 -21.82
CA GLU A 221 -48.09 5.90 -22.58
C GLU A 221 -47.23 4.91 -21.76
N GLY A 222 -47.78 4.41 -20.64
CA GLY A 222 -47.12 3.47 -19.76
C GLY A 222 -46.32 4.13 -18.63
N THR A 223 -46.00 3.32 -17.62
CA THR A 223 -45.17 3.73 -16.47
C THR A 223 -43.75 4.08 -16.93
N ARG A 224 -43.07 4.99 -16.22
CA ARG A 224 -41.67 5.35 -16.46
C ARG A 224 -40.78 5.09 -15.24
N THR A 225 -39.55 4.67 -15.52
CA THR A 225 -38.52 4.37 -14.53
C THR A 225 -37.79 5.64 -14.13
N GLY A 226 -37.56 5.86 -12.84
CA GLY A 226 -36.71 6.96 -12.37
C GLY A 226 -35.25 6.78 -12.80
N GLY A 227 -34.48 7.87 -12.76
CA GLY A 227 -33.07 7.85 -13.12
C GLY A 227 -32.26 7.04 -12.12
N ALA A 228 -31.22 6.35 -12.59
CA ALA A 228 -30.27 5.67 -11.72
C ALA A 228 -29.42 6.69 -10.95
N GLY A 229 -29.07 6.36 -9.71
CA GLY A 229 -28.02 7.07 -8.98
C GLY A 229 -26.64 6.63 -9.47
N ALA A 230 -25.66 7.50 -9.32
CA ALA A 230 -24.26 7.19 -9.61
C ALA A 230 -23.61 6.45 -8.43
N ALA A 231 -22.65 5.60 -8.73
CA ALA A 231 -21.81 4.98 -7.71
C ALA A 231 -21.02 6.02 -6.92
N GLY A 232 -20.65 5.64 -5.71
CA GLY A 232 -19.70 6.33 -4.86
C GLY A 232 -18.28 6.29 -5.42
N ARG A 233 -17.33 6.70 -4.60
CA ARG A 233 -15.88 6.62 -4.88
C ARG A 233 -15.16 6.49 -3.56
N VAL A 234 -14.02 5.79 -3.57
CA VAL A 234 -13.04 5.88 -2.49
C VAL A 234 -11.69 6.21 -3.12
N THR A 235 -10.97 7.16 -2.54
CA THR A 235 -9.62 7.57 -2.94
C THR A 235 -8.70 7.41 -1.74
N LEU A 236 -7.57 6.75 -1.96
CA LEU A 236 -6.51 6.55 -0.97
C LEU A 236 -5.29 7.36 -1.39
N THR A 237 -4.77 8.15 -0.46
CA THR A 237 -3.53 8.91 -0.62
C THR A 237 -2.56 8.44 0.45
N PHE A 238 -1.50 7.75 0.01
CA PHE A 238 -0.45 7.24 0.87
C PHE A 238 0.68 8.28 0.98
N THR A 239 1.18 8.48 2.18
CA THR A 239 2.37 9.29 2.44
C THR A 239 3.48 8.35 2.88
N VAL A 240 4.58 8.33 2.11
CA VAL A 240 5.75 7.54 2.45
C VAL A 240 6.55 8.28 3.52
N SER A 241 6.89 7.58 4.59
CA SER A 241 7.80 8.07 5.63
C SER A 241 9.23 8.12 5.10
N GLU A 242 9.88 9.26 5.33
CA GLU A 242 11.28 9.49 5.01
C GLU A 242 12.16 9.20 6.23
N PRO A 243 13.41 8.73 6.05
CA PRO A 243 14.33 8.53 7.16
C PRO A 243 14.67 9.86 7.84
N ASP A 244 14.60 9.87 9.17
CA ASP A 244 15.06 10.99 9.99
C ASP A 244 16.57 10.84 10.25
N GLN A 245 17.35 11.83 9.81
CA GLN A 245 18.82 11.82 9.96
C GLN A 245 19.28 11.93 11.42
N ALA A 246 18.47 12.49 12.32
CA ALA A 246 18.83 12.63 13.73
C ALA A 246 18.58 11.34 14.53
N LEU A 247 17.66 10.49 14.07
CA LEU A 247 17.28 9.24 14.72
C LEU A 247 17.88 8.01 14.03
N SER A 248 18.14 8.11 12.73
CA SER A 248 18.91 7.13 11.97
C SER A 248 20.40 7.30 12.24
N GLY A 249 21.16 6.21 12.20
CA GLY A 249 22.57 6.28 12.54
C GLY A 249 23.32 4.99 12.25
N ILE A 250 24.64 5.13 12.21
CA ILE A 250 25.58 4.02 12.07
C ILE A 250 26.30 3.79 13.40
N THR A 251 26.48 2.53 13.76
CA THR A 251 27.18 2.14 14.99
C THR A 251 28.11 0.98 14.69
N VAL A 252 29.19 0.89 15.48
CA VAL A 252 30.11 -0.25 15.48
C VAL A 252 30.06 -0.94 16.84
N ASP A 253 29.93 -2.27 16.85
CA ASP A 253 29.84 -3.16 18.02
C ASP A 253 28.88 -2.66 19.14
N GLY A 254 27.80 -1.98 18.76
CA GLY A 254 26.79 -1.49 19.69
C GLY A 254 27.08 -0.13 20.35
N GLY A 255 28.06 0.64 19.87
CA GLY A 255 28.11 2.09 20.12
C GLY A 255 29.39 2.64 20.78
N GLN A 256 30.53 1.96 20.72
CA GLN A 256 31.81 2.54 21.12
C GLN A 256 32.72 2.63 19.89
N ASP A 257 32.85 3.83 19.33
CA ASP A 257 33.79 4.18 18.26
C ASP A 257 34.94 5.00 18.87
N PRO A 258 36.22 4.72 18.55
CA PRO A 258 36.70 3.66 17.64
C PRO A 258 36.78 2.28 18.29
N VAL A 259 36.59 1.24 17.47
CA VAL A 259 36.84 -0.17 17.84
C VAL A 259 38.19 -0.62 17.30
N ASN A 260 38.94 -1.34 18.13
CA ASN A 260 40.21 -1.96 17.75
C ASN A 260 40.00 -3.43 17.37
N VAL A 261 40.43 -3.82 16.18
CA VAL A 261 40.31 -5.18 15.64
C VAL A 261 41.68 -5.63 15.12
N PRO A 262 42.12 -6.88 15.34
CA PRO A 262 43.34 -7.37 14.70
C PRO A 262 43.27 -7.37 13.16
N ALA A 263 44.33 -6.90 12.50
CA ALA A 263 44.50 -6.93 11.04
C ALA A 263 44.90 -8.33 10.52
N ASP A 264 44.17 -9.38 10.90
CA ASP A 264 44.50 -10.79 10.57
C ASP A 264 43.62 -11.39 9.45
N GLY A 265 42.68 -10.61 8.91
CA GLY A 265 41.72 -11.02 7.88
C GLY A 265 40.56 -11.91 8.38
N THR A 266 40.51 -12.22 9.67
CA THR A 266 39.53 -13.13 10.29
C THR A 266 38.77 -12.53 11.47
N SER A 267 39.43 -11.69 12.26
CA SER A 267 38.85 -10.88 13.31
C SER A 267 38.02 -9.77 12.68
N SER A 268 36.79 -9.58 13.16
CA SER A 268 35.82 -8.66 12.57
C SER A 268 35.17 -7.75 13.60
N ALA A 269 34.87 -6.51 13.20
CA ALA A 269 33.87 -5.67 13.87
C ALA A 269 32.50 -5.83 13.17
N THR A 270 31.43 -5.59 13.92
CA THR A 270 30.07 -5.54 13.38
C THR A 270 29.63 -4.09 13.26
N ILE A 271 29.24 -3.68 12.05
CA ILE A 271 28.64 -2.38 11.79
C ILE A 271 27.13 -2.58 11.63
N ALA A 272 26.35 -1.82 12.39
CA ALA A 272 24.90 -1.78 12.29
C ALA A 272 24.45 -0.38 11.86
N VAL A 273 23.66 -0.33 10.79
CA VAL A 273 23.02 0.89 10.29
C VAL A 273 21.54 0.80 10.61
N THR A 274 21.06 1.76 11.42
CA THR A 274 19.66 1.90 11.82
C THR A 274 19.01 3.01 10.99
N VAL A 275 17.85 2.73 10.42
CA VAL A 275 17.09 3.62 9.55
C VAL A 275 15.64 3.64 10.04
N VAL A 276 15.24 4.79 10.58
CA VAL A 276 13.91 5.04 11.14
C VAL A 276 13.38 6.40 10.66
N ASP A 277 12.06 6.59 10.69
CA ASP A 277 11.45 7.91 10.46
C ASP A 277 11.44 8.77 11.74
N GLY A 278 10.83 9.96 11.65
CA GLY A 278 10.75 10.91 12.75
C GLY A 278 9.94 10.44 13.97
N ASP A 279 9.16 9.37 13.81
CA ASP A 279 8.36 8.74 14.86
C ASP A 279 8.99 7.42 15.36
N GLU A 280 10.27 7.19 15.03
CA GLU A 280 11.04 5.98 15.34
C GLU A 280 10.51 4.69 14.67
N ASN A 281 9.67 4.79 13.64
CA ASN A 281 9.19 3.61 12.92
C ASN A 281 10.32 3.02 12.06
N PRO A 282 10.53 1.69 12.09
CA PRO A 282 11.56 1.04 11.30
C PRO A 282 11.22 1.08 9.80
N LEU A 283 12.14 1.62 8.99
CA LEU A 283 11.97 1.65 7.54
C LEU A 283 12.51 0.36 6.89
N SER A 284 11.86 -0.03 5.80
CA SER A 284 12.24 -1.13 4.90
C SER A 284 13.03 -0.60 3.71
N GLY A 285 13.88 -1.45 3.13
CA GLY A 285 14.73 -1.08 2.00
C GLY A 285 16.09 -1.75 2.04
N SER A 286 17.13 -1.02 1.64
CA SER A 286 18.51 -1.50 1.67
C SER A 286 19.49 -0.40 2.06
N VAL A 287 20.65 -0.80 2.55
CA VAL A 287 21.76 0.08 2.91
C VAL A 287 22.98 -0.34 2.11
N VAL A 288 23.68 0.65 1.56
CA VAL A 288 25.03 0.49 1.01
C VAL A 288 26.01 1.04 2.04
N LEU A 289 26.86 0.16 2.57
CA LEU A 289 27.99 0.54 3.42
C LEU A 289 29.23 0.67 2.54
N SER A 290 29.97 1.77 2.67
CA SER A 290 31.20 2.05 1.94
C SER A 290 32.35 2.35 2.89
N ALA A 291 33.57 1.99 2.49
CA ALA A 291 34.80 2.24 3.23
C ALA A 291 35.77 3.11 2.42
N ASP A 292 36.58 3.89 3.12
CA ASP A 292 37.69 4.67 2.54
C ASP A 292 38.97 3.85 2.26
N SER A 293 38.96 2.55 2.58
CA SER A 293 40.06 1.62 2.35
C SER A 293 39.76 0.63 1.22
N ALA A 294 40.78 0.36 0.39
CA ALA A 294 40.76 -0.66 -0.65
C ALA A 294 41.00 -2.09 -0.14
N THR A 295 41.48 -2.23 1.10
CA THR A 295 41.95 -3.49 1.70
C THR A 295 40.99 -4.09 2.71
N THR A 296 39.99 -3.33 3.16
CA THR A 296 38.90 -3.87 3.97
C THR A 296 37.97 -4.75 3.15
N VAL A 297 37.41 -5.76 3.82
CA VAL A 297 36.36 -6.62 3.26
C VAL A 297 35.09 -6.39 4.06
N ILE A 298 34.01 -6.00 3.38
CA ILE A 298 32.69 -5.82 3.96
C ILE A 298 31.80 -7.02 3.60
N THR A 299 31.22 -7.69 4.60
CA THR A 299 30.34 -8.85 4.43
C THR A 299 28.97 -8.57 5.07
N PRO A 300 27.85 -8.59 4.33
CA PRO A 300 26.52 -8.43 4.92
C PRO A 300 26.15 -9.65 5.78
N LEU A 301 25.65 -9.41 7.00
CA LEU A 301 25.36 -10.48 7.99
C LEU A 301 23.96 -11.09 7.83
N VAL A 302 23.06 -10.41 7.11
CA VAL A 302 21.74 -10.93 6.73
C VAL A 302 21.61 -10.86 5.21
N ALA A 303 21.37 -12.01 4.58
CA ALA A 303 21.22 -12.11 3.13
C ALA A 303 19.88 -11.51 2.65
N THR A 304 19.94 -10.78 1.54
CA THR A 304 18.82 -10.11 0.85
C THR A 304 17.62 -11.04 0.59
N LYS A 305 16.40 -10.54 0.83
CA LYS A 305 15.22 -11.01 0.08
C LYS A 305 15.34 -10.41 -1.32
N THR A 306 15.68 -11.24 -2.30
CA THR A 306 15.97 -10.81 -3.68
C THR A 306 14.79 -10.05 -4.29
N ILE A 307 14.90 -8.74 -4.43
CA ILE A 307 14.12 -7.95 -5.40
C ILE A 307 15.15 -7.22 -6.27
N GLY A 308 15.25 -7.60 -7.55
CA GLY A 308 16.05 -6.89 -8.55
C GLY A 308 17.58 -6.96 -8.41
N LEU A 309 18.16 -8.13 -8.70
CA LEU A 309 19.55 -8.34 -9.15
C LEU A 309 20.65 -7.36 -8.67
N PHE A 310 21.04 -7.43 -7.40
CA PHE A 310 22.38 -7.02 -6.95
C PHE A 310 23.02 -8.18 -6.18
N THR A 311 23.91 -8.91 -6.83
CA THR A 311 24.81 -9.84 -6.14
C THR A 311 25.83 -9.03 -5.35
N PRO A 312 25.97 -9.19 -4.02
CA PRO A 312 26.99 -8.49 -3.25
C PRO A 312 28.37 -8.92 -3.75
N ALA A 313 29.10 -8.01 -4.38
CA ALA A 313 30.51 -8.21 -4.69
C ALA A 313 31.32 -7.92 -3.41
N PRO A 314 32.23 -8.81 -2.98
CA PRO A 314 33.25 -8.46 -1.98
C PRO A 314 34.05 -7.25 -2.49
N GLY A 315 34.19 -6.20 -1.67
CA GLY A 315 34.90 -4.98 -2.03
C GLY A 315 34.81 -3.89 -0.95
N THR A 316 35.20 -2.67 -1.30
CA THR A 316 35.15 -1.47 -0.45
C THR A 316 33.73 -1.00 -0.15
N SER A 317 32.72 -1.66 -0.71
CA SER A 317 31.31 -1.38 -0.45
C SER A 317 30.50 -2.67 -0.50
N ALA A 318 29.47 -2.80 0.33
CA ALA A 318 28.52 -3.89 0.28
C ALA A 318 27.09 -3.41 0.56
N THR A 319 26.10 -4.18 0.11
CA THR A 319 24.67 -3.89 0.29
C THR A 319 24.02 -4.93 1.21
N ALA A 320 23.17 -4.48 2.13
CA ALA A 320 22.33 -5.33 2.97
C ALA A 320 20.88 -4.81 2.98
N SER A 321 19.91 -5.71 3.14
CA SER A 321 18.51 -5.33 3.34
C SER A 321 18.29 -4.79 4.75
N LEU A 322 17.39 -3.80 4.88
CA LEU A 322 16.86 -3.38 6.18
C LEU A 322 15.87 -4.42 6.68
N ILE A 323 16.16 -5.02 7.82
CA ILE A 323 15.26 -5.90 8.54
C ILE A 323 14.86 -5.19 9.82
N ASN A 324 13.58 -4.82 9.92
CA ASN A 324 13.08 -4.03 11.05
C ASN A 324 13.92 -2.77 11.30
N GLY A 325 14.21 -2.01 10.23
CA GLY A 325 14.98 -0.77 10.30
C GLY A 325 16.49 -0.95 10.48
N VAL A 326 17.02 -2.18 10.50
CA VAL A 326 18.46 -2.41 10.74
C VAL A 326 19.11 -3.22 9.63
N ALA A 327 20.27 -2.76 9.17
CA ALA A 327 21.16 -3.46 8.25
C ALA A 327 22.51 -3.72 8.95
N THR A 328 22.99 -4.95 8.93
CA THR A 328 24.22 -5.35 9.65
C THR A 328 25.30 -5.89 8.71
N PHE A 329 26.54 -5.48 8.95
CA PHE A 329 27.73 -5.85 8.19
C PHE A 329 28.83 -6.33 9.14
N SER A 330 29.63 -7.30 8.71
CA SER A 330 30.90 -7.70 9.32
C SER A 330 32.04 -7.14 8.48
N VAL A 331 33.00 -6.48 9.12
CA VAL A 331 34.16 -5.90 8.44
C VAL A 331 35.45 -6.52 8.94
N THR A 332 36.32 -6.93 8.01
CA THR A 332 37.66 -7.46 8.30
C THR A 332 38.72 -6.70 7.51
N ASN A 333 39.98 -6.84 7.92
CA ASN A 333 41.11 -6.27 7.20
C ASN A 333 42.38 -7.10 7.42
N THR A 334 43.29 -7.05 6.46
CA THR A 334 44.63 -7.67 6.53
C THR A 334 45.76 -6.64 6.69
N VAL A 335 45.42 -5.34 6.62
CA VAL A 335 46.34 -4.21 6.73
C VAL A 335 46.08 -3.46 8.04
N VAL A 336 47.17 -3.03 8.69
CA VAL A 336 47.12 -2.17 9.87
C VAL A 336 46.82 -0.76 9.43
N GLU A 337 45.61 -0.29 9.70
CA GLU A 337 45.10 1.03 9.29
C GLU A 337 43.83 1.39 10.07
N SER A 338 43.48 2.68 10.09
CA SER A 338 42.15 3.12 10.52
C SER A 338 41.28 3.29 9.27
N VAL A 339 40.11 2.65 9.25
CA VAL A 339 39.16 2.68 8.14
C VAL A 339 37.90 3.42 8.57
N THR A 340 37.48 4.38 7.78
CA THR A 340 36.23 5.13 7.97
C THR A 340 35.13 4.49 7.13
N TYR A 341 33.97 4.25 7.74
CA TYR A 341 32.80 3.69 7.08
C TYR A 341 31.66 4.70 7.07
N SER A 342 31.05 4.85 5.90
CA SER A 342 29.90 5.72 5.63
C SER A 342 28.76 4.89 5.04
N ALA A 343 27.51 5.25 5.33
CA ALA A 343 26.34 4.52 4.86
C ALA A 343 25.34 5.39 4.09
N VAL A 344 24.72 4.80 3.07
CA VAL A 344 23.61 5.38 2.30
C VAL A 344 22.44 4.42 2.35
N ALA A 345 21.27 4.92 2.75
CA ALA A 345 20.03 4.15 2.78
C ALA A 345 19.15 4.40 1.53
N TYR A 346 18.43 3.36 1.12
CA TYR A 346 17.47 3.35 0.03
C TYR A 346 16.16 2.74 0.54
N THR A 347 15.09 3.54 0.64
CA THR A 347 13.84 3.17 1.34
C THR A 347 12.64 2.90 0.40
N ASP A 348 12.83 2.42 -0.84
CA ASP A 348 11.69 2.08 -1.73
C ASP A 348 11.93 0.83 -2.60
N PRO A 349 11.25 -0.30 -2.34
CA PRO A 349 11.30 -1.48 -3.19
C PRO A 349 10.05 -1.77 -4.07
N ASP A 350 8.90 -1.11 -3.89
CA ASP A 350 7.60 -1.66 -4.35
C ASP A 350 6.75 -0.77 -5.27
N LEU A 351 7.21 0.40 -5.72
CA LEU A 351 6.51 1.15 -6.76
C LEU A 351 7.03 0.77 -8.17
N PRO A 352 6.22 0.14 -9.05
CA PRO A 352 6.62 0.01 -10.44
C PRO A 352 6.81 1.43 -11.03
N PRO A 353 7.81 1.65 -11.89
CA PRO A 353 8.11 2.97 -12.47
C PRO A 353 7.07 3.39 -13.52
N ALA A 354 5.81 3.56 -13.13
CA ALA A 354 4.70 3.78 -14.05
C ALA A 354 4.14 5.21 -14.06
N ASN A 355 4.58 6.12 -13.16
CA ASN A 355 3.97 7.46 -13.06
C ASN A 355 4.98 8.63 -12.94
N GLY A 356 6.20 8.50 -13.43
CA GLY A 356 7.11 9.66 -13.58
C GLY A 356 7.55 10.33 -12.27
N PHE A 357 7.43 9.64 -11.13
CA PHE A 357 8.10 10.02 -9.90
C PHE A 357 9.56 9.57 -9.96
N ALA A 358 10.47 10.46 -9.54
CA ALA A 358 11.91 10.20 -9.49
C ALA A 358 12.22 9.00 -8.56
N PRO A 359 13.25 8.19 -8.85
CA PRO A 359 13.62 7.09 -7.98
C PRO A 359 14.09 7.58 -6.61
N ALA A 360 13.67 6.84 -5.58
CA ALA A 360 14.32 6.60 -4.27
C ALA A 360 14.80 7.82 -3.47
N ALA A 361 14.29 7.98 -2.25
CA ALA A 361 15.00 8.76 -1.25
C ALA A 361 16.36 8.10 -0.97
N ILE A 362 17.42 8.71 -1.51
CA ILE A 362 18.81 8.43 -1.19
C ILE A 362 19.15 9.34 -0.03
N VAL A 363 19.30 8.79 1.17
CA VAL A 363 19.67 9.57 2.35
C VAL A 363 21.02 9.08 2.86
N ALA A 364 21.97 10.01 2.93
CA ALA A 364 23.21 9.79 3.64
C ALA A 364 22.90 9.69 5.13
N ILE A 365 23.38 8.64 5.78
CA ILE A 365 23.24 8.49 7.23
C ILE A 365 24.31 9.35 7.89
N GLU A 366 23.91 10.22 8.82
CA GLU A 366 24.87 11.03 9.57
C GLU A 366 25.65 10.18 10.58
N GLY A 367 26.89 10.61 10.84
CA GLY A 367 27.88 9.84 11.59
C GLY A 367 28.63 8.91 10.64
N ASP A 368 29.93 9.07 10.53
CA ASP A 368 30.80 8.01 10.02
C ASP A 368 31.28 7.19 11.22
N VAL A 369 31.61 5.91 11.02
CA VAL A 369 32.28 5.11 12.07
C VAL A 369 33.69 4.72 11.69
N VAL A 370 34.59 4.70 12.69
CA VAL A 370 36.00 4.32 12.50
C VAL A 370 36.30 2.97 13.15
N VAL A 371 36.88 2.06 12.36
CA VAL A 371 37.48 0.80 12.87
C VAL A 371 38.99 0.89 12.71
N THR A 372 39.71 0.72 13.81
CA THR A 372 41.18 0.68 13.82
C THR A 372 41.63 -0.78 13.75
N PHE A 373 42.30 -1.15 12.66
CA PHE A 373 42.89 -2.47 12.50
C PHE A 373 44.35 -2.45 12.98
N ASP A 374 44.64 -3.20 14.04
CA ASP A 374 45.95 -3.19 14.70
C ASP A 374 46.79 -4.42 14.37
N ALA A 375 48.11 -4.27 14.53
CA ALA A 375 49.01 -5.40 14.47
C ALA A 375 48.66 -6.43 15.56
N LEU A 376 48.79 -7.72 15.24
CA LEU A 376 48.66 -8.78 16.23
C LEU A 376 49.63 -8.53 17.40
N PRO A 377 49.21 -8.75 18.66
CA PRO A 377 50.13 -8.72 19.78
C PRO A 377 51.31 -9.65 19.47
N PRO A 378 52.55 -9.26 19.79
CA PRO A 378 53.69 -10.13 19.58
C PRO A 378 53.40 -11.46 20.28
N PRO A 379 53.69 -12.61 19.64
CA PRO A 379 53.45 -13.90 20.26
C PRO A 379 54.15 -13.89 21.60
N VAL A 380 53.39 -14.11 22.68
CA VAL A 380 53.94 -14.23 24.03
C VAL A 380 54.92 -15.38 23.93
N GLY A 381 56.22 -15.05 23.86
CA GLY A 381 57.26 -16.05 23.77
C GLY A 381 57.05 -16.97 24.95
N THR A 382 56.65 -18.21 24.68
CA THR A 382 56.91 -19.28 25.63
C THR A 382 58.40 -19.22 25.80
N ALA A 383 58.84 -18.68 26.95
CA ALA A 383 60.24 -18.69 27.30
C ALA A 383 60.63 -20.17 27.31
N ILE A 384 61.19 -20.65 26.21
CA ILE A 384 61.93 -21.90 26.20
C ILE A 384 63.03 -21.60 27.20
N PRO A 385 63.06 -22.24 28.39
CA PRO A 385 64.15 -22.01 29.31
C PRO A 385 65.40 -22.45 28.56
N THR A 386 66.20 -21.49 28.12
CA THR A 386 67.56 -21.75 27.67
C THR A 386 68.28 -22.27 28.89
N MET A 387 68.29 -23.59 29.06
CA MET A 387 69.23 -24.23 29.96
C MET A 387 70.61 -23.85 29.44
N SER A 388 71.23 -22.90 30.15
CA SER A 388 72.66 -22.62 30.07
C SER A 388 73.41 -23.94 29.96
N ALA A 389 74.38 -24.03 29.05
CA ALA A 389 75.23 -25.20 28.83
C ALA A 389 75.94 -25.71 30.11
N TYR A 390 75.89 -24.96 31.21
CA TYR A 390 76.30 -25.41 32.54
C TYR A 390 75.37 -26.45 33.18
N GLY A 391 74.11 -26.60 32.74
CA GLY A 391 73.19 -27.62 33.25
C GLY A 391 73.44 -29.02 32.66
N LEU A 392 74.04 -29.12 31.48
CA LEU A 392 74.26 -30.40 30.80
C LEU A 392 75.50 -31.16 31.34
N LEU A 393 76.47 -30.45 31.91
CA LEU A 393 77.65 -31.05 32.57
C LEU A 393 77.38 -31.55 34.00
N ALA A 394 76.33 -31.05 34.67
CA ALA A 394 75.93 -31.55 35.99
C ALA A 394 75.16 -32.89 35.92
N MET A 395 74.47 -33.17 34.80
CA MET A 395 73.70 -34.40 34.61
C MET A 395 74.50 -35.60 34.12
N THR A 396 75.72 -35.43 33.59
CA THR A 396 76.61 -36.57 33.26
C THR A 396 77.40 -37.06 34.48
N GLY A 397 77.68 -36.18 35.47
CA GLY A 397 78.30 -36.56 36.74
C GLY A 397 77.39 -37.38 37.67
N LEU A 398 76.07 -37.14 37.63
CA LEU A 398 75.11 -37.85 38.49
C LEU A 398 74.77 -39.26 37.97
N LEU A 399 74.85 -39.51 36.65
CA LEU A 399 74.64 -40.85 36.06
C LEU A 399 75.82 -41.81 36.31
N GLY A 400 77.04 -41.30 36.50
CA GLY A 400 78.20 -42.12 36.89
C GLY A 400 78.13 -42.65 38.34
N LEU A 401 77.47 -41.91 39.25
CA LEU A 401 77.33 -42.28 40.65
C LEU A 401 76.20 -43.29 40.91
N LEU A 402 75.17 -43.35 40.05
CA LEU A 402 74.07 -44.32 40.13
C LEU A 402 74.40 -45.68 39.50
N ALA A 403 75.33 -45.75 38.54
CA ALA A 403 75.80 -47.03 37.99
C ALA A 403 76.69 -47.83 38.97
N GLY A 404 77.43 -47.16 39.86
CA GLY A 404 78.25 -47.82 40.88
C GLY A 404 77.45 -48.43 42.04
N TRP A 405 76.23 -47.96 42.28
CA TRP A 405 75.39 -48.43 43.40
C TRP A 405 74.61 -49.72 43.09
N HIS A 406 74.43 -50.05 41.81
CA HIS A 406 73.70 -51.25 41.41
C HIS A 406 74.56 -52.53 41.34
N GLN A 407 75.89 -52.43 41.38
CA GLN A 407 76.80 -53.58 41.28
C GLN A 407 77.27 -54.15 42.64
N ARG A 408 76.97 -53.45 43.77
CA ARG A 408 77.27 -53.92 45.14
C ARG A 408 76.14 -54.72 45.83
N ARG A 409 74.97 -54.90 45.21
CA ARG A 409 73.83 -55.68 45.78
C ARG A 409 73.67 -57.11 45.22
N ARG A 410 74.62 -57.62 44.43
CA ARG A 410 74.61 -59.01 43.91
C ARG A 410 75.80 -59.88 44.35
N ARG A 411 76.39 -59.59 45.51
CA ARG A 411 77.24 -60.54 46.26
C ARG A 411 76.91 -60.42 47.74
N GLY A 412 75.99 -61.26 48.19
CA GLY A 412 75.52 -61.47 49.55
C GLY A 412 74.64 -62.70 49.52
#